data_AF-A0AA39JIE2-F1
#
_entry.id   AF-A0AA39JIE2-F1
#
_cell.length_a   1.000
_cell.length_b   1.000
_cell.length_c   1.000
_cell.angle_alpha   90.00
_cell.angle_beta   90.00
_cell.angle_gamma   90.00
#
_symmetry.space_group_name_H-M   'P 1'
#
loop_
_entity.id
_entity.type
_entity.pdbx_description
1 polymer ?
#
loop_
_entity_poly.entity_id
_entity_poly.type
_entity_poly.pdbx_seq_one_letter_code
_entity_poly.pdbx_strand_id
1 'polypeptide(L)'
;MSTLFTSLLPHLPPIILFSMPPKEITLCQKCHCVFRVHDHVLRSSPVTDLRDDIQTHADAHAESIKRILDGLQPKLCEYDAEIEALEDTLTNLKKARADLAHSICVYKSYLAPIRRLPVELLCEIFSEACTFPFGKALRESLQSPPQIPLLIASVCSYWRSICLSFPQLWSVMFVKADDINLSKSTKNFLSLYQQ
;
A
#
# COMPACT_ATOMS: atom_id res chain seq x y z
N MET A 1 36.65 -47.40 55.48
CA MET A 1 35.88 -48.56 54.97
C MET A 1 34.43 -48.30 55.34
N SER A 2 33.63 -47.73 54.43
CA SER A 2 32.74 -48.45 53.50
C SER A 2 31.60 -49.14 54.27
N THR A 3 30.30 -48.91 54.05
CA THR A 3 29.51 -48.18 53.04
C THR A 3 28.07 -48.09 53.59
N LEU A 4 27.42 -46.94 53.45
CA LEU A 4 25.96 -46.79 53.52
C LEU A 4 25.39 -47.02 52.10
N PHE A 5 24.32 -47.80 51.96
CA PHE A 5 23.50 -47.81 50.75
C PHE A 5 22.06 -47.49 51.17
N THR A 6 21.72 -46.21 51.10
CA THR A 6 20.38 -45.69 51.33
C THR A 6 19.72 -45.49 49.97
N SER A 7 18.54 -46.07 49.81
CA SER A 7 17.64 -45.82 48.69
C SER A 7 17.30 -44.33 48.60
N LEU A 8 17.61 -43.69 47.48
CA LEU A 8 17.05 -42.39 47.11
C LEU A 8 16.47 -42.47 45.70
N LEU A 9 15.16 -42.66 45.63
CA LEU A 9 14.36 -42.12 44.54
C LEU A 9 14.20 -40.62 44.82
N PRO A 10 14.64 -39.70 43.94
CA PRO A 10 14.27 -38.30 44.07
C PRO A 10 12.84 -38.12 43.52
N HIS A 11 11.92 -37.77 44.42
CA HIS A 11 10.64 -37.18 44.04
C HIS A 11 10.88 -35.97 43.14
N LEU A 12 10.45 -36.04 41.87
CA LEU A 12 10.32 -34.86 41.03
C LEU A 12 9.20 -33.97 41.61
N PRO A 13 9.41 -32.65 41.75
CA PRO A 13 8.33 -31.75 42.16
C PRO A 13 7.28 -31.67 41.05
N PRO A 14 6.01 -31.41 41.38
CA PRO A 14 5.00 -31.12 40.37
C PRO A 14 5.42 -29.86 39.61
N ILE A 15 5.58 -29.97 38.30
CA ILE A 15 5.77 -28.81 37.42
C ILE A 15 4.52 -27.96 37.55
N ILE A 16 4.63 -26.85 38.27
CA ILE A 16 3.61 -25.81 38.33
C ILE A 16 3.53 -25.20 36.93
N LEU A 17 2.53 -25.64 36.16
CA LEU A 17 2.11 -24.95 34.94
C LEU A 17 1.63 -23.56 35.35
N PHE A 18 2.50 -22.56 35.20
CA PHE A 18 2.07 -21.17 35.14
C PHE A 18 1.16 -21.03 33.91
N SER A 19 -0.15 -21.15 34.12
CA SER A 19 -1.14 -20.62 33.21
C SER A 19 -0.87 -19.11 33.13
N MET A 20 -0.15 -18.67 32.10
CA MET A 20 0.03 -17.24 31.87
C MET A 20 -1.36 -16.63 31.63
N PRO A 21 -1.66 -15.44 32.21
CA PRO A 21 -2.94 -14.79 31.98
C PRO A 21 -3.12 -14.49 30.48
N PRO A 22 -4.36 -14.58 29.94
CA PRO A 22 -4.61 -14.32 28.54
C PRO A 22 -4.16 -12.90 28.16
N LYS A 23 -3.54 -12.76 26.99
CA LYS A 23 -3.11 -11.47 26.47
C LYS A 23 -4.32 -10.72 25.91
N GLU A 24 -4.44 -9.45 26.26
CA GLU A 24 -5.55 -8.59 25.83
C GLU A 24 -5.09 -7.64 24.71
N ILE A 25 -5.78 -7.68 23.57
CA ILE A 25 -5.54 -6.79 22.41
C ILE A 25 -6.69 -5.79 22.34
N THR A 26 -6.38 -4.49 22.39
CA THR A 26 -7.39 -3.45 22.17
C THR A 26 -7.70 -3.32 20.68
N LEU A 27 -8.92 -3.65 20.29
CA LEU A 27 -9.40 -3.62 18.90
C LEU A 27 -9.78 -2.23 18.44
N CYS A 28 -10.36 -1.42 19.34
CA CYS A 28 -10.86 -0.09 19.01
C CYS A 28 -10.51 0.91 20.10
N GLN A 29 -9.86 2.01 19.71
CA GLN A 29 -9.45 3.08 20.63
C GLN A 29 -10.61 3.93 21.17
N LYS A 30 -11.80 3.85 20.56
CA LYS A 30 -12.96 4.68 20.94
C LYS A 30 -13.86 4.00 21.97
N CYS A 31 -14.15 2.71 21.78
CA CYS A 31 -14.98 1.93 22.71
C CYS A 31 -14.14 1.03 23.63
N HIS A 32 -12.82 0.97 23.44
CA HIS A 32 -11.90 0.11 24.19
C HIS A 32 -12.30 -1.37 24.17
N CYS A 33 -12.91 -1.85 23.08
CA CYS A 33 -13.20 -3.26 22.90
C CYS A 33 -11.89 -4.07 22.93
N VAL A 34 -11.88 -5.18 23.67
CA VAL A 34 -10.70 -6.02 23.90
C VAL A 34 -10.94 -7.42 23.36
N PHE A 35 -9.96 -7.94 22.65
CA PHE A 35 -9.88 -9.32 22.20
C PHE A 35 -8.89 -10.11 23.06
N ARG A 36 -9.30 -11.29 23.55
CA ARG A 36 -8.49 -12.11 24.45
C ARG A 36 -7.81 -13.25 23.71
N VAL A 37 -6.48 -13.18 23.65
CA VAL A 37 -5.65 -14.22 23.06
C VAL A 37 -5.15 -15.15 24.16
N HIS A 38 -5.40 -16.45 23.97
CA HIS A 38 -4.93 -17.49 24.86
C HIS A 38 -3.63 -18.08 24.29
N ASP A 39 -2.61 -18.23 25.13
CA ASP A 39 -1.37 -18.91 24.73
C ASP A 39 -1.65 -20.42 24.60
N HIS A 40 -1.55 -20.94 23.38
CA HIS A 40 -1.63 -22.37 23.08
C HIS A 40 -0.23 -22.96 23.05
N VAL A 41 0.35 -23.19 24.24
CA VAL A 41 1.63 -23.91 24.33
C VAL A 41 1.37 -25.38 24.01
N LEU A 42 1.91 -25.86 22.89
CA LEU A 42 2.07 -27.30 22.68
C LEU A 42 2.86 -27.84 23.87
N ARG A 43 2.20 -28.60 24.75
CA ARG A 43 2.89 -29.39 25.78
C ARG A 43 4.01 -30.13 25.05
N SER A 44 5.26 -30.00 25.47
CA SER A 44 6.47 -30.38 24.73
C SER A 44 6.65 -31.89 24.44
N SER A 45 5.57 -32.68 24.38
CA SER A 45 5.58 -34.13 24.14
C SER A 45 5.41 -34.54 22.65
N PRO A 46 4.48 -33.98 21.84
CA PRO A 46 4.13 -34.61 20.57
C PRO A 46 5.19 -34.41 19.47
N VAL A 47 6.06 -33.41 19.59
CA VAL A 47 7.12 -33.14 18.59
C VAL A 47 8.29 -34.12 18.73
N THR A 48 8.58 -34.58 19.95
CA THR A 48 9.60 -35.62 20.22
C THR A 48 9.04 -37.01 19.94
N ASP A 49 7.78 -37.27 20.29
CA ASP A 49 7.14 -38.58 20.09
C ASP A 49 6.99 -38.95 18.59
N LEU A 50 6.87 -37.96 17.70
CA LEU A 50 6.86 -38.14 16.24
C LEU A 50 8.22 -38.50 15.65
N ARG A 51 9.33 -38.22 16.34
CA ARG A 51 10.70 -38.50 15.87
C ARG A 51 11.22 -39.87 16.32
N ASP A 52 10.62 -40.46 17.36
CA ASP A 52 11.07 -41.71 17.97
C ASP A 52 10.31 -42.97 17.48
N ASP A 53 9.56 -42.88 16.37
CA ASP A 53 8.77 -43.99 15.79
C ASP A 53 7.92 -44.75 16.82
N ILE A 54 7.33 -44.01 17.78
CA ILE A 54 6.35 -44.59 18.69
C ILE A 54 5.09 -44.84 17.86
N GLN A 55 4.93 -46.08 17.38
CA GLN A 55 3.66 -46.53 16.83
C GLN A 55 2.57 -46.22 17.86
N THR A 56 1.64 -45.33 17.51
CA THR A 56 0.51 -44.93 18.35
C THR A 56 -0.49 -46.08 18.48
N HIS A 57 -0.08 -47.16 19.14
CA HIS A 57 -0.90 -48.33 19.45
C HIS A 57 -1.71 -48.07 20.73
N ALA A 58 -2.54 -47.03 20.72
CA ALA A 58 -3.59 -46.84 21.72
C ALA A 58 -4.68 -45.90 21.16
N ASP A 59 -5.88 -46.45 20.92
CA ASP A 59 -7.07 -45.69 20.50
C ASP A 59 -7.38 -44.51 21.46
N ALA A 60 -7.00 -44.63 22.73
CA ALA A 60 -7.14 -43.58 23.74
C ALA A 60 -6.25 -42.35 23.49
N HIS A 61 -5.06 -42.52 22.88
CA HIS A 61 -4.17 -41.40 22.56
C HIS A 61 -4.66 -40.61 21.35
N ALA A 62 -5.14 -41.32 20.32
CA ALA A 62 -5.76 -40.70 19.14
C ALA A 62 -7.01 -39.89 19.52
N GLU A 63 -7.86 -40.44 20.39
CA GLU A 63 -9.05 -39.74 20.90
C GLU A 63 -8.68 -38.52 21.77
N SER A 64 -7.60 -38.59 22.56
CA SER A 64 -7.10 -37.45 23.32
C SER A 64 -6.59 -36.33 22.41
N ILE A 65 -5.86 -36.65 21.34
CA ILE A 65 -5.39 -35.66 20.35
C ILE A 65 -6.57 -35.04 19.62
N LYS A 66 -7.56 -35.86 19.23
CA LYS A 66 -8.77 -35.38 18.55
C LYS A 66 -9.51 -34.35 19.39
N ARG A 67 -9.71 -34.62 20.70
CA ARG A 67 -10.33 -33.65 21.61
C ARG A 67 -9.56 -32.34 21.75
N ILE A 68 -8.23 -32.39 21.67
CA ILE A 68 -7.40 -31.18 21.67
C ILE A 68 -7.64 -30.40 20.38
N LEU A 69 -7.63 -31.07 19.21
CA LEU A 69 -7.92 -30.44 17.93
C LEU A 69 -9.32 -29.83 17.89
N ASP A 70 -10.34 -30.56 18.36
CA ASP A 70 -11.72 -30.09 18.45
C ASP A 70 -11.85 -28.83 19.33
N GLY A 71 -10.95 -28.63 20.29
CA GLY A 71 -10.88 -27.41 21.12
C GLY A 71 -10.07 -26.27 20.53
N LEU A 72 -9.09 -26.54 19.65
CA LEU A 72 -8.24 -25.53 19.02
C LEU A 72 -8.85 -24.96 17.74
N GLN A 73 -9.51 -25.80 16.94
CA GLN A 73 -10.15 -25.41 15.69
C GLN A 73 -11.15 -24.25 15.83
N PRO A 74 -12.08 -24.24 16.81
CA PRO A 74 -13.00 -23.11 16.96
C PRO A 74 -12.30 -21.80 17.34
N LYS A 75 -11.19 -21.86 18.09
CA LYS A 75 -10.41 -20.67 18.46
C LYS A 75 -9.66 -20.09 17.26
N LEU A 76 -9.16 -20.95 16.38
CA LEU A 76 -8.56 -20.52 15.12
C LEU A 76 -9.61 -19.80 14.25
N CYS A 77 -10.81 -20.38 14.12
CA CYS A 77 -11.91 -19.73 13.41
C CYS A 77 -12.33 -18.39 14.04
N GLU A 78 -12.32 -18.28 15.37
CA GLU A 78 -12.58 -17.02 16.08
C GLU A 78 -11.52 -15.95 15.74
N TYR A 79 -10.23 -16.34 15.71
CA TYR A 79 -9.14 -15.44 15.35
C TYR A 79 -9.23 -15.00 13.88
N ASP A 80 -9.50 -15.93 12.97
CA ASP A 80 -9.64 -15.63 11.54
C ASP A 80 -10.82 -14.68 11.28
N ALA A 81 -11.96 -14.90 11.93
CA ALA A 81 -13.14 -14.03 11.81
C ALA A 81 -12.87 -12.61 12.34
N GLU A 82 -12.15 -12.48 13.46
CA GLU A 82 -11.78 -11.17 14.00
C GLU A 82 -10.78 -10.45 13.08
N ILE A 83 -9.80 -11.18 12.51
CA ILE A 83 -8.86 -10.63 11.53
C ILE A 83 -9.63 -10.08 10.31
N GLU A 84 -10.53 -10.87 9.74
CA GLU A 84 -11.32 -10.46 8.57
C GLU A 84 -12.14 -9.20 8.85
N ALA A 85 -12.80 -9.13 10.01
CA ALA A 85 -13.58 -7.95 10.42
C ALA A 85 -12.71 -6.69 10.59
N LEU A 86 -11.50 -6.82 11.15
CA LEU A 86 -10.56 -5.72 11.31
C LEU A 86 -9.97 -5.28 9.97
N GLU A 87 -9.70 -6.20 9.05
CA GLU A 87 -9.23 -5.89 7.69
C GLU A 87 -10.27 -5.11 6.88
N ASP A 88 -11.56 -5.48 6.97
CA ASP A 88 -12.64 -4.71 6.35
C ASP A 88 -12.76 -3.31 6.96
N THR A 89 -12.71 -3.22 8.29
CA THR A 89 -12.70 -1.93 9.00
C THR A 89 -11.53 -1.05 8.56
N LEU A 90 -10.33 -1.61 8.47
CA LEU A 90 -9.14 -0.91 8.00
C LEU A 90 -9.29 -0.43 6.56
N THR A 91 -9.88 -1.25 5.69
CA THR A 91 -10.14 -0.92 4.29
C THR A 91 -11.11 0.27 4.17
N ASN A 92 -12.20 0.24 4.94
CA ASN A 92 -13.18 1.33 5.00
C ASN A 92 -12.56 2.64 5.51
N LEU A 93 -11.72 2.58 6.56
CA LEU A 93 -11.02 3.75 7.07
C LEU A 93 -9.99 4.30 6.08
N LYS A 94 -9.24 3.43 5.39
CA LYS A 94 -8.30 3.85 4.33
C LYS A 94 -9.02 4.57 3.20
N LYS A 95 -10.20 4.07 2.78
CA LYS A 95 -11.05 4.71 1.78
C LYS A 95 -11.52 6.08 2.24
N ALA A 96 -12.13 6.18 3.42
CA ALA A 96 -12.59 7.45 3.97
C ALA A 96 -11.45 8.49 4.11
N ARG A 97 -10.26 8.04 4.51
CA ARG A 97 -9.05 8.88 4.54
C ARG A 97 -8.66 9.38 3.15
N ALA A 98 -8.67 8.51 2.14
CA ALA A 98 -8.34 8.88 0.76
C ALA A 98 -9.33 9.91 0.21
N ASP A 99 -10.62 9.71 0.43
CA ASP A 99 -11.69 10.62 -0.01
C ASP A 99 -11.56 12.00 0.65
N LEU A 100 -11.26 12.04 1.96
CA LEU A 100 -11.01 13.28 2.69
C LEU A 100 -9.73 13.98 2.19
N ALA A 101 -8.65 13.24 1.99
CA ALA A 101 -7.39 13.78 1.46
C ALA A 101 -7.59 14.37 0.05
N HIS A 102 -8.37 13.70 -0.80
CA HIS A 102 -8.75 14.20 -2.12
C HIS A 102 -9.53 15.51 -2.00
N SER A 103 -10.54 15.56 -1.13
CA SER A 103 -11.33 16.77 -0.88
C SER A 103 -10.46 17.95 -0.42
N ILE A 104 -9.53 17.71 0.51
CA ILE A 104 -8.56 18.72 0.96
C ILE A 104 -7.69 19.20 -0.21
N CYS A 105 -7.21 18.30 -1.07
CA CYS A 105 -6.41 18.65 -2.24
C CYS A 105 -7.17 19.56 -3.21
N VAL A 106 -8.45 19.25 -3.47
CA VAL A 106 -9.34 20.06 -4.30
C VAL A 106 -9.50 21.47 -3.71
N TYR A 107 -9.82 21.60 -2.42
CA TYR A 107 -9.95 22.91 -1.78
C TYR A 107 -8.63 23.70 -1.76
N LYS A 108 -7.50 23.05 -1.50
CA LYS A 108 -6.17 23.68 -1.60
C LYS A 108 -5.90 24.20 -3.00
N SER A 109 -6.28 23.42 -4.02
CA SER A 109 -6.15 23.83 -5.41
C SER A 109 -7.02 25.06 -5.70
N TYR A 110 -8.25 25.15 -5.17
CA TYR A 110 -9.10 26.35 -5.29
C TYR A 110 -8.46 27.60 -4.67
N LEU A 111 -7.72 27.44 -3.59
CA LEU A 111 -7.00 28.52 -2.92
C LEU A 111 -5.63 28.83 -3.55
N ALA A 112 -5.22 28.08 -4.58
CA ALA A 112 -3.91 28.27 -5.20
C ALA A 112 -3.77 29.71 -5.74
N PRO A 113 -2.68 30.42 -5.41
CA PRO A 113 -2.47 31.82 -5.82
C PRO A 113 -2.62 32.05 -7.33
N ILE A 114 -2.21 31.08 -8.14
CA ILE A 114 -2.28 31.13 -9.61
C ILE A 114 -3.70 31.34 -10.14
N ARG A 115 -4.74 30.96 -9.39
CA ARG A 115 -6.15 31.17 -9.77
C ARG A 115 -6.64 32.61 -9.53
N ARG A 116 -5.87 33.41 -8.80
CA ARG A 116 -6.16 34.81 -8.49
C ARG A 116 -5.31 35.78 -9.29
N LEU A 117 -4.41 35.27 -10.12
CA LEU A 117 -3.60 36.12 -10.99
C LEU A 117 -4.49 36.73 -12.09
N PRO A 118 -4.29 38.02 -12.40
CA PRO A 118 -4.79 38.61 -13.64
C PRO A 118 -4.35 37.79 -14.87
N VAL A 119 -5.15 37.86 -15.92
CA VAL A 119 -4.91 37.08 -17.14
C VAL A 119 -3.58 37.45 -17.80
N GLU A 120 -3.15 38.71 -17.67
CA GLU A 120 -1.89 39.22 -18.20
C GLU A 120 -0.70 38.48 -17.60
N LEU A 121 -0.69 38.30 -16.27
CA LEU A 121 0.37 37.57 -15.57
C LEU A 121 0.34 36.07 -15.90
N LEU A 122 -0.84 35.49 -16.13
CA LEU A 122 -0.94 34.11 -16.59
C LEU A 122 -0.36 33.95 -18.00
N CYS A 123 -0.64 34.89 -18.91
CA CYS A 123 -0.08 34.90 -20.26
C CYS A 123 1.44 35.01 -20.23
N GLU A 124 2.01 35.89 -19.38
CA GLU A 124 3.46 36.00 -19.19
C GLU A 124 4.08 34.68 -18.70
N ILE A 125 3.50 34.08 -17.66
CA ILE A 125 3.96 32.77 -17.14
C ILE A 125 3.89 31.69 -18.22
N PHE A 126 2.81 31.66 -19.01
CA PHE A 126 2.64 30.68 -20.09
C PHE A 126 3.66 30.90 -21.21
N SER A 127 3.94 32.15 -21.59
CA SER A 127 4.97 32.48 -22.58
C SER A 127 6.36 32.06 -22.13
N GLU A 128 6.72 32.34 -20.87
CA GLU A 128 7.99 31.92 -20.29
C GLU A 128 8.09 30.38 -20.27
N ALA A 129 7.03 29.70 -19.86
CA ALA A 129 6.97 28.25 -19.90
C ALA A 129 7.16 27.69 -21.31
N CYS A 130 6.61 28.34 -22.34
CA CYS A 130 6.75 27.91 -23.74
C CYS A 130 8.13 28.22 -24.35
N THR A 131 8.83 29.22 -23.80
CA THR A 131 10.14 29.69 -24.31
C THR A 131 11.31 28.98 -23.63
N PHE A 132 11.13 28.50 -22.39
CA PHE A 132 12.20 27.88 -21.63
C PHE A 132 12.68 26.58 -22.30
N PRO A 133 13.97 26.48 -22.70
CA PRO A 133 14.51 25.24 -23.23
C PRO A 133 14.55 24.24 -22.09
N PHE A 134 13.57 23.35 -22.05
CA PHE A 134 13.60 22.27 -21.08
C PHE A 134 14.92 21.51 -21.20
N GLY A 135 15.63 21.40 -20.08
CA GLY A 135 16.89 20.66 -20.02
C GLY A 135 16.72 19.25 -20.58
N LYS A 136 17.83 18.70 -21.10
CA LYS A 136 17.92 17.39 -21.76
C LYS A 136 17.10 16.29 -21.08
N ALA A 137 17.08 16.27 -19.74
CA ALA A 137 16.35 15.31 -18.92
C ALA A 137 14.82 15.32 -19.13
N LEU A 138 14.18 16.49 -19.27
CA LEU A 138 12.73 16.58 -19.46
C LEU A 138 12.33 16.27 -20.90
N ARG A 139 13.22 16.57 -21.86
CA ARG A 139 13.06 16.18 -23.28
C ARG A 139 13.12 14.65 -23.46
N GLU A 140 13.96 13.97 -22.68
CA GLU A 140 14.07 12.51 -22.65
C GLU A 140 12.88 11.86 -21.94
N SER A 141 12.40 12.45 -20.84
CA SER A 141 11.25 11.93 -20.08
C SER A 141 9.92 12.02 -20.83
N LEU A 142 9.72 13.01 -21.70
CA LEU A 142 8.41 13.27 -22.32
C LEU A 142 8.17 12.52 -23.64
N GLN A 143 9.13 11.72 -24.12
CA GLN A 143 9.08 10.86 -25.34
C GLN A 143 8.64 11.55 -26.65
N SER A 144 8.23 12.81 -26.62
CA SER A 144 7.78 13.70 -27.69
C SER A 144 8.26 15.12 -27.34
N PRO A 145 8.54 15.98 -28.33
CA PRO A 145 8.88 17.35 -27.99
C PRO A 145 7.65 17.98 -27.32
N PRO A 146 7.83 18.66 -26.18
CA PRO A 146 6.70 19.13 -25.41
C PRO A 146 5.97 20.21 -26.18
N GLN A 147 4.74 19.92 -26.57
CA GLN A 147 3.79 20.96 -26.98
C GLN A 147 3.27 21.61 -25.70
N ILE A 148 4.12 22.45 -25.10
CA ILE A 148 3.87 23.13 -23.82
C ILE A 148 2.52 23.85 -23.80
N PRO A 149 2.11 24.55 -24.88
CA PRO A 149 0.78 25.15 -24.93
C PRO A 149 -0.34 24.12 -24.73
N LEU A 150 -0.21 22.90 -25.27
CA LEU A 150 -1.18 21.83 -25.06
C LEU A 150 -1.20 21.32 -23.63
N LEU A 151 -0.02 21.18 -23.00
CA LEU A 151 0.08 20.78 -21.60
C LEU A 151 -0.58 21.81 -20.69
N ILE A 152 -0.30 23.10 -20.90
CA ILE A 152 -0.93 24.20 -20.16
C ILE A 152 -2.44 24.20 -20.40
N ALA A 153 -2.89 24.08 -21.66
CA ALA A 153 -4.31 24.02 -22.00
C ALA A 153 -5.02 22.78 -21.41
N SER A 154 -4.30 21.70 -21.11
CA SER A 154 -4.88 20.50 -20.51
C SER A 154 -5.26 20.66 -19.04
N VAL A 155 -4.67 21.64 -18.33
CA VAL A 155 -4.83 21.81 -16.87
C VAL A 155 -6.28 22.06 -16.46
N CYS A 156 -6.97 23.00 -17.13
CA CYS A 156 -8.38 23.28 -16.88
C CYS A 156 -9.03 24.03 -18.06
N SER A 157 -10.36 24.19 -18.03
CA SER A 157 -11.11 24.93 -19.06
C SER A 157 -10.70 26.40 -19.16
N TYR A 158 -10.43 27.05 -18.03
CA TYR A 158 -9.99 28.45 -17.99
C TYR A 158 -8.63 28.67 -18.66
N TRP A 159 -7.63 27.83 -18.33
CA TRP A 159 -6.31 27.91 -18.95
C TRP A 159 -6.37 27.61 -20.45
N ARG A 160 -7.19 26.64 -20.86
CA ARG A 160 -7.46 26.38 -22.28
C ARG A 160 -8.02 27.61 -22.99
N SER A 161 -9.01 28.28 -22.40
CA SER A 161 -9.57 29.52 -22.94
C SER A 161 -8.50 30.59 -23.14
N ILE A 162 -7.62 30.78 -22.16
CA ILE A 162 -6.50 31.72 -22.26
C ILE A 162 -5.56 31.30 -23.40
N CYS A 163 -5.11 30.05 -23.43
CA CYS A 163 -4.19 29.57 -24.46
C CYS A 163 -4.76 29.71 -25.88
N LEU A 164 -6.06 29.47 -26.07
CA LEU A 164 -6.72 29.66 -27.35
C LEU A 164 -6.86 31.14 -27.74
N SER A 165 -7.02 32.02 -26.75
CA SER A 165 -7.14 33.47 -26.95
C SER A 165 -5.78 34.17 -27.10
N PHE A 166 -4.67 33.45 -26.90
CA PHE A 166 -3.33 34.01 -26.92
C PHE A 166 -2.43 33.31 -27.96
N PRO A 167 -2.53 33.71 -29.25
CA PRO A 167 -1.85 33.05 -30.38
C PRO A 167 -0.32 32.99 -30.25
N GLN A 168 0.29 33.90 -29.49
CA GLN A 168 1.73 33.98 -29.31
C GLN A 168 2.33 32.70 -28.70
N LEU A 169 1.57 31.97 -27.88
CA LEU A 169 1.99 30.68 -27.33
C LEU A 169 2.22 29.61 -28.40
N TRP A 170 1.59 29.76 -29.56
CA TRP A 170 1.62 28.80 -30.68
C TRP A 170 2.60 29.21 -31.78
N SER A 171 3.39 30.26 -31.56
CA SER A 171 4.39 30.75 -32.52
C SER A 171 5.49 29.73 -32.80
N VAL A 172 5.74 28.81 -31.86
CA VAL A 172 6.74 27.73 -31.99
C VAL A 172 6.08 26.40 -31.65
N MET A 173 6.01 25.51 -32.65
CA MET A 173 5.55 24.14 -32.47
C MET A 173 6.63 23.15 -32.89
N PHE A 174 6.88 22.17 -32.05
CA PHE A 174 7.82 21.09 -32.35
C PHE A 174 7.06 19.90 -32.93
N VAL A 175 7.43 19.50 -34.14
CA VAL A 175 6.90 18.31 -34.80
C VAL A 175 8.05 17.36 -35.07
N LYS A 176 7.88 16.08 -34.72
CA LYS A 176 8.83 15.03 -35.12
C LYS A 176 8.56 14.67 -36.59
N ALA A 177 9.46 15.06 -37.49
CA ALA A 177 9.32 14.75 -38.91
C ALA A 177 9.31 13.23 -39.20
N ASP A 178 9.94 12.43 -38.34
CA ASP A 178 10.08 10.98 -38.51
C ASP A 178 8.89 10.17 -37.96
N ASP A 179 7.81 10.81 -37.50
CA ASP A 179 6.64 10.10 -36.97
C ASP A 179 6.04 9.17 -38.04
N ILE A 180 5.87 7.89 -37.70
CA ILE A 180 5.36 6.85 -38.61
C ILE A 180 3.91 7.12 -39.04
N ASN A 181 3.14 7.89 -38.25
CA ASN A 181 1.74 8.21 -38.53
C ASN A 181 1.57 9.42 -39.45
N LEU A 182 2.64 10.18 -39.74
CA LEU A 182 2.56 11.33 -40.65
C LEU A 182 2.42 10.86 -42.11
N SER A 183 1.50 11.50 -42.85
CA SER A 183 1.37 11.29 -44.29
C SER A 183 2.67 11.66 -45.02
N LYS A 184 2.91 11.04 -46.18
CA LYS A 184 4.08 11.35 -47.02
C LYS A 184 4.14 12.85 -47.39
N SER A 185 3.00 13.46 -47.69
CA SER A 185 2.89 14.89 -47.99
C SER A 185 3.29 15.76 -46.80
N THR A 186 2.90 15.39 -45.58
CA THR A 186 3.26 16.13 -44.36
C THR A 186 4.74 16.00 -44.04
N LYS A 187 5.34 14.82 -44.22
CA LYS A 187 6.79 14.62 -44.08
C LYS A 187 7.60 15.47 -45.06
N ASN A 188 7.18 15.50 -46.33
CA ASN A 188 7.78 16.34 -47.35
C ASN A 188 7.69 17.83 -46.98
N PHE A 189 6.53 18.30 -46.51
CA PHE A 189 6.37 19.67 -46.04
C PHE A 189 7.32 20.00 -44.87
N LEU A 190 7.38 19.13 -43.86
CA LEU A 190 8.26 19.32 -42.69
C LEU A 190 9.75 19.35 -43.06
N SER A 191 10.16 18.59 -44.07
CA SER A 191 11.56 18.59 -44.56
C SER A 191 12.02 19.94 -45.11
N LEU A 192 11.08 20.80 -45.55
CA LEU A 192 11.40 22.16 -46.02
C LEU A 192 11.80 23.12 -44.88
N TYR A 193 11.51 22.76 -43.63
CA TYR A 193 11.73 23.57 -42.44
C TYR A 193 12.78 22.99 -41.48
N GLN A 194 13.41 21.87 -41.84
CA GLN A 194 14.57 21.34 -41.12
C GLN A 194 15.84 22.07 -41.61
N GLN A 195 16.26 23.12 -40.90
CA GLN A 195 17.60 23.71 -41.01
C GLN A 195 18.58 23.00 -40.08
#